data_AF-A0A5C8BTT3-F1
#
_entry.id   AF-A0A5C8BTT3-F1
#
_cell.length_a   1.000
_cell.length_b   1.000
_cell.length_c   1.000
_cell.angle_alpha   90.00
_cell.angle_beta   90.00
_cell.angle_gamma   90.00
#
_symmetry.space_group_name_H-M   'P 1'
#
loop_
_entity.id
_entity.type
_entity.pdbx_description
1 polymer ?
#
loop_
_entity_poly.entity_id
_entity_poly.type
_entity_poly.pdbx_seq_one_letter_code
_entity_poly.pdbx_strand_id
1 'polypeptide(L)'
;MGVQVPPALRERSFIRAASTNDGGKYVSSNHELSGKKAGRTSPLTFFRQSVAELRKVVWPTRPQMVNYFFVVLVFVLIMMAIVAGLDYGFGKAMFWIFA
;
A
#
# COMPACT_ATOMS: atom_id res chain seq x y z
N MET A 1 -17.48 53.71 10.33
CA MET A 1 -17.47 53.91 8.86
C MET A 1 -18.91 53.85 8.37
N GLY A 2 -19.58 55.01 8.28
CA GLY A 2 -20.96 55.09 7.78
C GLY A 2 -20.95 55.02 6.26
N VAL A 3 -21.33 53.87 5.70
CA VAL A 3 -21.44 53.69 4.26
C VAL A 3 -22.73 54.40 3.81
N GLN A 4 -22.58 55.62 3.29
CA GLN A 4 -23.67 56.35 2.63
C GLN A 4 -23.95 55.66 1.30
N VAL A 5 -25.07 54.94 1.21
CA VAL A 5 -25.52 54.33 -0.04
C VAL A 5 -26.05 55.41 -1.00
N PRO A 6 -25.59 55.44 -2.26
CA PRO A 6 -26.09 56.40 -3.24
C PRO A 6 -27.60 56.24 -3.46
N PRO A 7 -28.35 57.34 -3.62
CA PRO A 7 -29.82 57.32 -3.74
C PRO A 7 -30.36 56.41 -4.86
N ALA A 8 -29.58 56.16 -5.90
CA ALA A 8 -29.94 55.29 -7.01
C ALA A 8 -30.06 53.78 -6.66
N LEU A 9 -29.46 53.32 -5.57
CA LEU A 9 -29.52 51.91 -5.15
C LEU A 9 -30.69 51.61 -4.21
N ARG A 10 -31.36 52.64 -3.70
CA ARG A 10 -32.50 52.53 -2.78
C ARG A 10 -33.76 52.00 -3.47
N GLU A 11 -33.94 52.33 -4.74
CA GLU A 11 -35.12 51.90 -5.51
C GLU A 11 -35.06 50.42 -5.89
N ARG A 12 -33.87 49.90 -6.25
CA ARG A 12 -33.70 48.52 -6.70
C ARG A 12 -33.89 47.48 -5.59
N SER A 13 -33.51 47.81 -4.35
CA SER A 13 -33.71 46.92 -3.20
C SER A 13 -35.19 46.83 -2.82
N PHE A 14 -35.94 47.93 -2.93
CA PHE A 14 -37.36 47.96 -2.63
C PHE A 14 -38.19 47.11 -3.62
N ILE A 15 -37.86 47.17 -4.92
CA ILE A 15 -38.53 46.34 -5.94
C ILE A 15 -38.20 44.85 -5.78
N ARG A 16 -36.98 44.50 -5.35
CA ARG A 16 -36.60 43.09 -5.12
C ARG A 16 -37.24 42.50 -3.87
N ALA A 17 -37.49 43.31 -2.83
CA ALA A 17 -38.15 42.85 -1.60
C ALA A 17 -39.64 42.53 -1.79
N ALA A 18 -40.31 43.18 -2.75
CA ALA A 18 -41.72 42.92 -3.07
C ALA A 18 -41.95 41.68 -3.96
N SER A 19 -40.88 41.11 -4.53
CA SER A 19 -40.94 39.97 -5.46
C SER A 19 -40.08 38.81 -4.96
N THR A 20 -40.30 38.37 -3.72
CA THR A 20 -39.83 37.05 -3.28
C THR A 20 -41.00 36.28 -2.66
N ASN A 21 -41.74 35.62 -3.55
CA ASN A 21 -42.64 34.52 -3.20
C ASN A 21 -41.88 33.23 -3.53
N ASP A 22 -40.74 33.01 -2.88
CA ASP A 22 -40.00 31.75 -3.00
C ASP A 22 -40.44 30.82 -1.87
N GLY A 23 -41.65 30.31 -2.08
CA GLY A 23 -42.11 29.10 -1.45
C GLY A 23 -41.19 27.94 -1.85
N GLY A 24 -40.63 27.31 -0.83
CA GLY A 24 -40.21 25.93 -0.92
C GLY A 24 -38.72 25.70 -0.83
N LYS A 25 -38.44 24.60 -0.14
CA LYS A 25 -37.21 23.81 -0.21
C LYS A 25 -36.09 24.29 0.70
N TYR A 26 -36.41 24.39 1.98
CA TYR A 26 -35.49 23.84 2.98
C TYR A 26 -35.45 22.33 2.75
N VAL A 27 -34.50 21.93 1.90
CA VAL A 27 -34.11 20.55 1.70
C VAL A 27 -33.78 20.00 3.07
N SER A 28 -34.66 19.11 3.54
CA SER A 28 -34.41 18.21 4.64
C SER A 28 -33.15 17.43 4.32
N SER A 29 -32.01 17.93 4.81
CA SER A 29 -30.79 17.15 4.89
C SER A 29 -30.98 16.16 6.03
N ASN A 30 -31.58 15.01 5.71
CA ASN A 30 -31.42 13.80 6.49
C ASN A 30 -29.93 13.40 6.43
N HIS A 31 -29.09 14.09 7.20
CA HIS A 31 -27.82 13.54 7.64
C HIS A 31 -28.11 12.62 8.82
N GLU A 32 -28.86 11.57 8.50
CA GLU A 32 -29.19 10.48 9.38
C GLU A 32 -27.95 9.57 9.42
N LEU A 33 -27.31 9.56 10.59
CA LEU A 33 -26.65 8.40 11.16
C LEU A 33 -25.63 7.68 10.27
N SER A 34 -24.44 8.25 10.15
CA SER A 34 -23.24 7.42 10.12
C SER A 34 -22.31 7.83 11.25
N GLY A 35 -22.67 7.36 12.45
CA GLY A 35 -21.70 7.20 13.52
C GLY A 35 -20.58 6.29 13.05
N LYS A 36 -19.54 6.86 12.45
CA LYS A 36 -18.22 6.24 12.42
C LYS A 36 -17.76 6.15 13.87
N LYS A 37 -18.16 5.07 14.54
CA LYS A 37 -17.44 4.56 15.69
C LYS A 37 -15.97 4.64 15.33
N ALA A 38 -15.20 5.36 16.14
CA ALA A 38 -13.75 5.39 16.10
C ALA A 38 -13.27 3.93 16.17
N GLY A 39 -13.11 3.33 15.00
CA GLY A 39 -12.76 1.94 14.84
C GLY A 39 -11.29 1.84 15.17
N ARG A 40 -10.99 1.20 16.31
CA ARG A 40 -9.74 0.52 16.63
C ARG A 40 -8.94 0.31 15.36
N THR A 41 -7.73 0.87 15.26
CA THR A 41 -6.87 0.72 14.08
C THR A 41 -6.87 -0.76 13.70
N SER A 42 -7.63 -1.08 12.65
CA SER A 42 -7.92 -2.46 12.31
C SER A 42 -6.62 -3.09 11.82
N PRO A 43 -6.26 -4.32 12.23
CA PRO A 43 -5.17 -5.08 11.63
C PRO A 43 -5.25 -5.12 10.10
N LEU A 44 -6.46 -4.99 9.54
CA LEU A 44 -6.72 -4.91 8.11
C LEU A 44 -6.13 -3.64 7.47
N THR A 45 -6.07 -2.52 8.18
CA THR A 45 -5.49 -1.27 7.69
C THR A 45 -3.96 -1.35 7.67
N PHE A 46 -3.36 -1.96 8.71
CA PHE A 46 -1.91 -2.22 8.76
C PHE A 46 -1.45 -3.17 7.66
N PHE A 47 -2.19 -4.25 7.39
CA PHE A 47 -1.85 -5.19 6.31
C PHE A 47 -1.81 -4.48 4.93
N ARG A 48 -2.76 -3.58 4.68
CA ARG A 48 -2.78 -2.77 3.45
C ARG A 48 -1.58 -1.83 3.35
N GLN A 49 -1.15 -1.26 4.47
CA GLN A 49 0.07 -0.44 4.55
C GLN A 49 1.33 -1.29 4.33
N SER A 50 1.44 -2.47 4.96
CA SER A 50 2.56 -3.39 4.78
C SER A 50 2.70 -3.83 3.33
N VAL A 51 1.62 -4.17 2.62
CA VAL A 51 1.67 -4.52 1.19
C VAL A 51 2.08 -3.32 0.33
N ALA A 52 1.64 -2.11 0.67
CA ALA A 52 2.05 -0.89 -0.04
C ALA A 52 3.54 -0.58 0.14
N GLU A 53 4.10 -0.85 1.32
CA GLU A 53 5.53 -0.68 1.61
C GLU A 53 6.38 -1.81 1.02
N LEU A 54 5.90 -3.06 1.08
CA LEU A 54 6.56 -4.23 0.48
C LEU A 54 6.64 -4.14 -1.04
N ARG A 55 5.72 -3.41 -1.70
CA ARG A 55 5.83 -3.09 -3.13
C ARG A 55 6.95 -2.10 -3.46
N LYS A 56 7.46 -1.34 -2.48
CA LYS A 56 8.65 -0.49 -2.65
C LYS A 56 9.94 -1.30 -2.62
N VAL A 57 9.90 -2.51 -2.07
CA VAL A 57 11.00 -3.45 -2.20
C VAL A 57 11.05 -3.87 -3.66
N VAL A 58 12.16 -3.58 -4.32
CA VAL A 58 12.38 -3.91 -5.73
C VAL A 58 12.22 -5.42 -5.88
N TRP A 59 11.06 -5.84 -6.39
CA TRP A 59 10.81 -7.25 -6.65
C TRP A 59 11.60 -7.66 -7.87
N PRO A 60 12.54 -8.61 -7.72
CA PRO A 60 13.50 -8.94 -8.75
C PRO A 60 12.78 -9.46 -10.00
N THR A 61 13.33 -9.14 -11.16
CA THR A 61 12.83 -9.67 -12.43
C THR A 61 13.06 -11.18 -12.49
N ARG A 62 12.16 -11.94 -13.14
CA ARG A 62 12.29 -13.39 -13.33
C ARG A 62 13.68 -13.87 -13.79
N PRO A 63 14.34 -13.24 -14.78
CA PRO A 63 15.67 -13.67 -15.20
C PRO A 63 16.75 -13.51 -14.11
N GLN A 64 16.66 -12.50 -13.24
CA GLN A 64 17.61 -12.34 -12.13
C GLN A 64 17.49 -13.49 -11.13
N MET A 65 16.26 -13.88 -10.77
CA MET A 65 16.02 -15.01 -9.87
C MET A 65 16.61 -16.31 -10.43
N VAL A 66 16.45 -16.55 -11.73
CA VAL A 66 16.99 -17.74 -12.40
C VAL A 66 18.52 -17.73 -12.40
N ASN A 67 19.16 -16.60 -12.72
CA ASN A 67 20.62 -16.50 -12.67
C ASN A 67 21.17 -16.77 -11.26
N TYR A 68 20.59 -16.15 -10.23
CA TYR A 68 21.04 -16.37 -8.85
C TYR A 68 20.79 -17.80 -8.39
N PHE A 69 19.68 -18.42 -8.81
CA PHE A 69 19.42 -19.83 -8.59
C PHE A 69 20.48 -20.73 -9.23
N PHE A 70 20.86 -20.49 -10.48
CA PHE A 70 21.90 -21.28 -11.15
C PHE A 70 23.27 -21.13 -10.50
N VAL A 71 23.65 -19.93 -10.06
CA VAL A 71 24.91 -19.72 -9.34
C VAL A 71 24.96 -20.59 -8.07
N VAL A 72 23.88 -20.60 -7.29
CA VAL A 72 23.79 -21.43 -6.07
C VAL A 72 23.77 -22.92 -6.42
N LEU A 73 23.04 -23.32 -7.47
CA LEU A 73 22.97 -24.70 -7.92
C LEU A 73 24.36 -25.25 -8.29
N VAL A 74 25.12 -24.51 -9.10
CA VAL A 74 26.49 -24.89 -9.48
C VAL A 74 27.40 -24.96 -8.27
N PHE A 75 27.30 -23.98 -7.36
CA PHE A 75 28.09 -23.98 -6.12
C PHE A 75 27.83 -25.22 -5.25
N VAL A 76 26.56 -25.58 -5.05
CA VAL A 76 26.18 -26.77 -4.28
C VAL A 76 26.69 -28.05 -4.95
N LEU A 77 26.61 -28.16 -6.28
CA LEU A 77 27.13 -29.32 -7.01
C LEU A 77 28.64 -29.48 -6.84
N ILE A 78 29.41 -28.40 -6.84
CA ILE A 78 30.85 -28.44 -6.59
C ILE A 78 31.14 -28.95 -5.17
N MET A 79 30.43 -28.45 -4.17
CA MET A 79 30.57 -28.93 -2.79
C MET A 79 30.21 -30.41 -2.67
N MET A 80 29.11 -30.84 -3.29
CA MET A 80 28.73 -32.26 -3.34
C MET A 80 29.82 -33.13 -4.00
N ALA A 81 30.43 -32.65 -5.09
CA ALA A 81 31.48 -33.40 -5.77
C ALA A 81 32.75 -33.54 -4.91
N ILE A 82 33.16 -32.47 -4.22
CA ILE A 82 34.31 -32.50 -3.31
C ILE A 82 34.03 -33.43 -2.13
N VAL A 83 32.88 -33.27 -1.48
CA VAL A 83 32.47 -34.11 -0.34
C VAL A 83 32.41 -35.56 -0.77
N ALA A 84 31.65 -35.90 -1.83
CA ALA A 84 31.56 -37.27 -2.32
C ALA A 84 32.92 -37.85 -2.74
N GLY A 85 33.81 -37.05 -3.33
CA GLY A 85 35.17 -37.47 -3.66
C GLY A 85 36.00 -37.79 -2.42
N LEU A 86 35.90 -36.96 -1.38
CA LEU A 86 36.54 -37.20 -0.09
C LEU A 86 35.93 -38.41 0.62
N ASP A 87 34.60 -38.55 0.68
CA ASP A 87 33.93 -39.71 1.26
C ASP A 87 34.37 -41.02 0.59
N TYR A 88 34.47 -41.02 -0.74
CA TYR A 88 34.95 -42.17 -1.50
C TYR A 88 36.43 -42.46 -1.23
N GLY A 89 37.26 -41.40 -1.19
CA GLY A 89 38.69 -41.48 -0.90
C GLY A 89 38.98 -42.01 0.50
N PHE A 90 38.30 -41.46 1.51
CA PHE A 90 38.39 -41.91 2.90
C PHE A 90 37.85 -43.32 3.06
N GLY A 91 36.75 -43.67 2.40
CA GLY A 91 36.25 -45.05 2.37
C GLY A 91 37.32 -46.02 1.91
N LYS A 92 37.95 -45.76 0.76
CA LYS A 92 39.06 -46.59 0.24
C LYS A 92 40.29 -46.62 1.15
N ALA A 93 40.65 -45.48 1.76
CA ALA A 93 41.77 -45.41 2.70
C ALA A 93 41.52 -46.21 3.97
N MET A 94 40.30 -46.15 4.52
CA MET A 94 39.90 -46.94 5.69
C MET A 94 39.92 -48.43 5.39
N PHE A 95 39.41 -48.87 4.23
CA PHE A 95 39.53 -50.27 3.81
C PHE A 95 40.99 -50.72 3.70
N TRP A 96 41.90 -49.85 3.25
CA TRP A 96 43.34 -50.18 3.18
C TRP A 96 44.01 -50.25 4.55
N ILE A 97 43.58 -49.44 5.52
CA ILE A 97 44.16 -49.40 6.86
C ILE A 97 43.68 -50.58 7.72
N PHE A 98 42.42 -51.02 7.53
CA PHE A 98 41.78 -52.03 8.38
C PHE A 98 41.66 -53.43 7.74
N ALA A 99 42.09 -53.61 6.48
CA ALA A 99 42.20 -54.90 5.82
C ALA A 99 43.64 -55.44 5.89
#